data_AF-A0A0H4BEL2-F1
#
_entry.id   AF-A0A0H4BEL2-F1
#
_cell.length_a   1.000
_cell.length_b   1.000
_cell.length_c   1.000
_cell.angle_alpha   90.00
_cell.angle_beta   90.00
_cell.angle_gamma   90.00
#
_symmetry.space_group_name_H-M   'P 1'
#
loop_
_entity.id
_entity.type
_entity.pdbx_description
1 polymer ?
#
loop_
_entity_poly.entity_id
_entity_poly.type
_entity_poly.pdbx_seq_one_letter_code
_entity_poly.pdbx_strand_id
1 'polypeptide(L)'
;MAAWSGPGGFGKADVEAYPAKTVNDILEGMAGCLDEVGNTKFGEALASGKGELESTFSGNTGADVLSNLQGVQLAWKKSKMQDYAKAKDPELSNQLTAELKAALEQAKELPTRLNDKLDDGATKEQVQKLMKAISQAFNTTEALKAKIG
;
A
#
# COMPACT_ATOMS: atom_id res chain seq x y z
N MET A 1 9.74 2.68 -19.32
CA MET A 1 11.01 3.27 -18.81
C MET A 1 11.30 4.64 -19.44
N ALA A 2 11.41 4.79 -20.76
CA ALA A 2 11.80 6.06 -21.39
C ALA A 2 10.92 7.29 -21.04
N ALA A 3 9.61 7.12 -20.81
CA ALA A 3 8.72 8.20 -20.36
C ALA A 3 8.92 8.61 -18.88
N TRP A 4 9.52 7.72 -18.07
CA TRP A 4 9.69 7.88 -16.63
C TRP A 4 11.12 8.24 -16.24
N SER A 5 12.11 7.75 -16.98
CA SER A 5 13.54 7.88 -16.68
C SER A 5 14.28 8.79 -17.64
N GLY A 6 15.34 9.45 -17.16
CA GLY A 6 16.22 10.32 -17.95
C GLY A 6 15.98 11.82 -17.67
N PRO A 7 16.75 12.71 -18.31
CA PRO A 7 16.74 14.15 -18.01
C PRO A 7 15.39 14.84 -18.23
N GLY A 8 14.55 14.31 -19.13
CA GLY A 8 13.18 14.79 -19.40
C GLY A 8 12.09 13.78 -19.01
N GLY A 9 12.44 12.75 -18.23
CA GLY A 9 11.44 11.82 -17.68
C GLY A 9 10.59 12.52 -16.62
N PHE A 10 9.33 12.12 -16.52
CA PHE A 10 8.32 12.70 -15.61
C PHE A 10 8.86 12.91 -14.18
N GLY A 11 9.63 11.94 -13.66
CA GLY A 11 10.14 12.00 -12.29
C GLY A 11 11.20 13.05 -12.00
N LYS A 12 11.97 13.55 -12.98
CA LYS A 12 13.00 14.58 -12.72
C LYS A 12 12.45 16.00 -12.90
N ALA A 13 11.76 16.23 -14.01
CA ALA A 13 11.25 17.54 -14.37
C ALA A 13 10.23 18.05 -13.33
N ASP A 14 9.34 17.18 -12.84
CA ASP A 14 8.32 17.56 -11.87
C ASP A 14 8.89 17.77 -10.46
N VAL A 15 9.88 16.98 -10.04
CA VAL A 15 10.56 17.17 -8.74
C VAL A 15 11.28 18.52 -8.68
N GLU A 16 11.97 18.89 -9.76
CA GLU A 16 12.71 20.16 -9.82
C GLU A 16 11.77 21.36 -9.92
N ALA A 17 10.69 21.25 -10.69
CA ALA A 17 9.73 22.34 -10.88
C ALA A 17 8.73 22.49 -9.72
N TYR A 18 8.28 21.37 -9.12
CA TYR A 18 7.19 21.34 -8.15
C TYR A 18 7.44 20.34 -7.00
N PRO A 19 8.50 20.53 -6.20
CA PRO A 19 8.92 19.55 -5.19
C PRO A 19 7.85 19.22 -4.14
N ALA A 20 7.07 20.21 -3.69
CA ALA A 20 5.95 19.99 -2.76
C ALA A 20 4.83 19.15 -3.40
N LYS A 21 4.49 19.43 -4.65
CA LYS A 21 3.52 18.63 -5.41
C LYS A 21 4.01 17.19 -5.54
N THR A 22 5.30 16.97 -5.83
CA THR A 22 5.81 15.60 -5.97
C THR A 22 5.78 14.82 -4.65
N VAL A 23 6.00 15.49 -3.51
CA VAL A 23 5.78 14.87 -2.19
C VAL A 23 4.33 14.39 -2.04
N ASN A 24 3.36 15.25 -2.39
CA ASN A 24 1.95 14.86 -2.41
C ASN A 24 1.67 13.70 -3.35
N ASP A 25 2.16 13.75 -4.59
CA ASP A 25 1.92 12.71 -5.59
C ASP A 25 2.43 11.34 -5.10
N ILE A 26 3.57 11.29 -4.40
CA ILE A 26 4.09 10.04 -3.82
C ILE A 26 3.18 9.53 -2.70
N LEU A 27 2.76 10.41 -1.77
CA LEU A 27 1.88 10.03 -0.68
C LEU A 27 0.49 9.61 -1.18
N GLU A 28 -0.03 10.29 -2.21
CA GLU A 28 -1.27 9.95 -2.88
C GLU A 28 -1.18 8.59 -3.60
N GLY A 29 -0.09 8.32 -4.30
CA GLY A 29 0.16 7.01 -4.90
C GLY A 29 0.26 5.89 -3.86
N MET A 30 0.88 6.15 -2.70
CA MET A 30 0.91 5.22 -1.58
C MET A 30 -0.48 4.97 -1.00
N ALA A 31 -1.24 6.04 -0.74
CA ALA A 31 -2.60 5.95 -0.20
C ALA A 31 -3.54 5.21 -1.16
N GLY A 32 -3.52 5.54 -2.45
CA GLY A 32 -4.32 4.86 -3.47
C GLY A 32 -4.03 3.37 -3.56
N CYS A 33 -2.74 2.97 -3.48
CA CYS A 33 -2.38 1.56 -3.48
C CYS A 33 -2.85 0.83 -2.21
N LEU A 34 -2.76 1.47 -1.04
CA LEU A 34 -3.28 0.90 0.21
C LEU A 34 -4.80 0.74 0.17
N ASP A 35 -5.51 1.74 -0.34
CA ASP A 35 -6.97 1.72 -0.49
C ASP A 35 -7.44 0.63 -1.46
N GLU A 36 -6.80 0.53 -2.63
CA GLU A 36 -7.08 -0.52 -3.62
C GLU A 36 -6.92 -1.92 -3.03
N VAL A 37 -5.84 -2.18 -2.29
CA VAL A 37 -5.60 -3.49 -1.68
C VAL A 37 -6.59 -3.77 -0.55
N GLY A 38 -6.81 -2.80 0.33
CA GLY A 38 -7.65 -2.98 1.53
C GLY A 38 -9.13 -3.05 1.21
N ASN A 39 -9.66 -2.07 0.48
CA ASN A 39 -11.08 -1.91 0.27
C ASN A 39 -11.57 -2.58 -1.02
N THR A 40 -10.85 -2.44 -2.13
CA THR A 40 -11.27 -3.06 -3.40
C THR A 40 -10.96 -4.56 -3.41
N LYS A 41 -9.68 -4.96 -3.36
CA LYS A 41 -9.32 -6.39 -3.53
C LYS A 41 -9.87 -7.27 -2.42
N PHE A 42 -9.75 -6.85 -1.16
CA PHE A 42 -10.26 -7.64 -0.03
C PHE A 42 -11.70 -7.33 0.36
N GLY A 43 -12.05 -6.04 0.45
CA GLY A 43 -13.40 -5.64 0.88
C GLY A 43 -14.49 -6.15 -0.05
N GLU A 44 -14.34 -5.95 -1.36
CA GLU A 44 -15.32 -6.43 -2.35
C GLU A 44 -15.36 -7.95 -2.40
N ALA A 45 -14.21 -8.63 -2.31
CA ALA A 45 -14.14 -10.08 -2.28
C ALA A 45 -14.82 -10.72 -1.07
N LEU A 46 -14.65 -10.13 0.12
CA LEU A 46 -15.32 -10.63 1.33
C LEU A 46 -16.83 -10.37 1.31
N ALA A 47 -17.27 -9.29 0.65
CA ALA A 47 -18.69 -8.95 0.52
C ALA A 47 -19.42 -9.76 -0.55
N SER A 48 -18.79 -9.98 -1.70
CA SER A 48 -19.41 -10.56 -2.91
C SER A 48 -19.07 -12.04 -3.14
N GLY A 49 -18.10 -12.58 -2.39
CA GLY A 49 -17.68 -13.98 -2.46
C GLY A 49 -16.49 -14.23 -3.39
N LYS A 50 -15.97 -15.48 -3.33
CA LYS A 50 -14.67 -15.89 -3.91
C LYS A 50 -14.45 -15.64 -5.40
N GLY A 51 -15.50 -15.38 -6.18
CA GLY A 51 -15.41 -15.13 -7.62
C GLY A 51 -14.87 -13.75 -7.99
N GLU A 52 -14.92 -12.80 -7.06
CA GLU A 52 -14.61 -11.38 -7.31
C GLU A 52 -13.19 -10.98 -6.89
N LEU A 53 -12.38 -11.89 -6.34
CA LEU A 53 -10.98 -11.61 -6.07
C LEU A 53 -10.21 -11.45 -7.40
N GLU A 54 -9.40 -10.39 -7.52
CA GLU A 54 -8.45 -10.27 -8.64
C GLU A 54 -7.53 -11.50 -8.69
N SER A 55 -7.16 -11.98 -9.88
CA SER A 55 -6.34 -13.19 -10.06
C SER A 55 -6.98 -14.49 -9.53
N THR A 56 -8.32 -14.57 -9.45
CA THR A 56 -9.02 -15.80 -9.00
C THR A 56 -8.69 -17.04 -9.82
N PHE A 57 -8.60 -16.92 -11.14
CA PHE A 57 -8.30 -18.08 -11.99
C PHE A 57 -6.87 -18.61 -11.82
N SER A 58 -5.91 -17.75 -11.46
CA SER A 58 -4.53 -18.14 -11.17
C SER A 58 -4.31 -18.48 -9.69
N GLY A 59 -5.24 -18.09 -8.80
CA GLY A 59 -5.11 -18.24 -7.34
C GLY A 59 -4.01 -17.37 -6.74
N ASN A 60 -3.66 -16.27 -7.41
CA ASN A 60 -2.47 -15.45 -7.08
C ASN A 60 -2.77 -14.21 -6.22
N THR A 61 -4.01 -14.00 -5.79
CA THR A 61 -4.43 -12.76 -5.11
C THR A 61 -3.57 -12.40 -3.90
N GLY A 62 -3.19 -13.38 -3.08
CA GLY A 62 -2.32 -13.15 -1.93
C GLY A 62 -0.92 -12.64 -2.32
N ALA A 63 -0.37 -13.12 -3.43
CA ALA A 63 0.92 -12.66 -3.94
C ALA A 63 0.82 -11.25 -4.55
N ASP A 64 -0.30 -10.93 -5.20
CA ASP A 64 -0.55 -9.60 -5.76
C ASP A 64 -0.68 -8.56 -4.63
N VAL A 65 -1.42 -8.90 -3.56
CA VAL A 65 -1.51 -8.09 -2.33
C VAL A 65 -0.13 -7.84 -1.74
N LEU A 66 0.66 -8.90 -1.55
CA LEU A 66 2.01 -8.78 -0.99
C LEU A 66 2.89 -7.88 -1.86
N SER A 67 2.81 -8.02 -3.19
CA SER A 67 3.60 -7.23 -4.13
C SER A 67 3.22 -5.75 -4.09
N ASN A 68 1.93 -5.42 -4.01
CA ASN A 68 1.45 -4.05 -3.85
C ASN A 68 1.96 -3.41 -2.55
N LEU A 69 1.86 -4.13 -1.43
CA LEU A 69 2.38 -3.66 -0.14
C LEU A 69 3.90 -3.47 -0.14
N GLN A 70 4.64 -4.33 -0.85
CA GLN A 70 6.07 -4.17 -1.05
C GLN A 70 6.36 -2.91 -1.88
N GLY A 71 5.56 -2.64 -2.91
CA GLY A 71 5.62 -1.40 -3.69
C GLY A 71 5.48 -0.15 -2.83
N VAL A 72 4.46 -0.11 -1.95
CA VAL A 72 4.25 1.00 -1.00
C VAL A 72 5.44 1.15 -0.04
N GLN A 73 5.95 0.06 0.53
CA GLN A 73 7.12 0.13 1.41
C GLN A 73 8.39 0.60 0.66
N LEU A 74 8.56 0.18 -0.58
CA LEU A 74 9.67 0.64 -1.42
C LEU A 74 9.54 2.13 -1.73
N ALA A 75 8.34 2.61 -2.09
CA ALA A 75 8.08 4.02 -2.28
C ALA A 75 8.44 4.81 -1.02
N TRP A 76 7.94 4.40 0.16
CA TRP A 76 8.24 5.06 1.43
C TRP A 76 9.74 5.21 1.73
N LYS A 77 10.53 4.16 1.48
CA LYS A 77 11.95 4.12 1.83
C LYS A 77 12.86 4.70 0.75
N LYS A 78 12.65 4.30 -0.51
CA LYS A 78 13.58 4.59 -1.62
C LYS A 78 13.41 6.00 -2.17
N SER A 79 12.22 6.59 -2.04
CA SER A 79 11.99 8.00 -2.37
C SER A 79 12.54 8.99 -1.33
N LYS A 80 13.06 8.49 -0.20
CA LYS A 80 13.43 9.28 0.99
C LYS A 80 12.25 9.95 1.71
N MET A 81 11.02 9.59 1.39
CA MET A 81 9.84 10.07 2.10
C MET A 81 9.85 9.76 3.59
N GLN A 82 10.37 8.60 4.01
CA GLN A 82 10.56 8.29 5.43
C GLN A 82 11.45 9.33 6.13
N ASP A 83 12.61 9.65 5.56
CA ASP A 83 13.56 10.60 6.17
C ASP A 83 12.95 12.01 6.21
N TYR A 84 12.29 12.41 5.11
CA TYR A 84 11.61 13.70 5.00
C TYR A 84 10.45 13.83 6.00
N ALA A 85 9.57 12.85 6.07
CA ALA A 85 8.45 12.82 7.01
C ALA A 85 8.96 12.80 8.46
N LYS A 86 10.01 12.03 8.76
CA LYS A 86 10.58 11.98 10.12
C LYS A 86 11.12 13.34 10.59
N ALA A 87 11.65 14.15 9.68
CA ALA A 87 12.11 15.50 9.99
C ALA A 87 10.95 16.49 10.26
N LYS A 88 9.73 16.19 9.79
CA LYS A 88 8.54 17.04 9.92
C LYS A 88 7.61 16.57 11.04
N ASP A 89 7.34 15.28 11.08
CA ASP A 89 6.50 14.60 12.04
C ASP A 89 7.10 13.20 12.34
N PRO A 90 8.00 13.10 13.33
CA PRO A 90 8.65 11.84 13.66
C PRO A 90 7.67 10.80 14.21
N GLU A 91 6.58 11.21 14.85
CA GLU A 91 5.58 10.32 15.40
C GLU A 91 4.84 9.60 14.27
N LEU A 92 4.21 10.36 13.36
CA LEU A 92 3.50 9.79 12.22
C LEU A 92 4.44 9.00 11.30
N SER A 93 5.67 9.46 11.09
CA SER A 93 6.65 8.72 10.29
C SER A 93 7.01 7.37 10.91
N ASN A 94 7.19 7.30 12.22
CA ASN A 94 7.49 6.05 12.91
C ASN A 94 6.26 5.13 12.91
N GLN A 95 5.07 5.70 13.11
CA GLN A 95 3.80 4.97 13.06
C GLN A 95 3.58 4.33 11.69
N LEU A 96 3.68 5.08 10.59
CA LEU A 96 3.52 4.54 9.24
C LEU A 96 4.55 3.45 8.95
N THR A 97 5.79 3.62 9.41
CA THR A 97 6.84 2.61 9.25
C THR A 97 6.48 1.29 9.95
N ALA A 98 5.91 1.37 11.17
CA ALA A 98 5.48 0.20 11.92
C ALA A 98 4.25 -0.48 11.28
N GLU A 99 3.26 0.32 10.85
CA GLU A 99 2.03 -0.17 10.23
C GLU A 99 2.31 -0.87 8.88
N LEU A 100 3.14 -0.29 8.02
CA LEU A 100 3.57 -0.93 6.77
C LEU A 100 4.32 -2.24 7.03
N LYS A 101 5.15 -2.30 8.08
CA LYS A 101 5.83 -3.54 8.46
C LYS A 101 4.82 -4.60 8.91
N ALA A 102 3.87 -4.24 9.77
CA ALA A 102 2.85 -5.16 10.27
C ALA A 102 1.95 -5.69 9.14
N ALA A 103 1.52 -4.83 8.22
CA ALA A 103 0.74 -5.23 7.05
C ALA A 103 1.51 -6.21 6.16
N LEU A 104 2.81 -5.96 5.92
CA LEU A 104 3.67 -6.87 5.15
C LEU A 104 3.90 -8.22 5.84
N GLU A 105 4.07 -8.24 7.16
CA GLU A 105 4.21 -9.49 7.92
C GLU A 105 2.93 -10.33 7.80
N GLN A 106 1.76 -9.72 7.97
CA GLN A 106 0.48 -10.40 7.82
C GLN A 106 0.21 -10.88 6.38
N ALA A 107 0.57 -10.07 5.38
CA ALA A 107 0.40 -10.44 3.98
C ALA A 107 1.25 -11.66 3.56
N LYS A 108 2.45 -11.83 4.15
CA LYS A 108 3.29 -13.01 3.92
C LYS A 108 2.71 -14.30 4.47
N GLU A 109 1.83 -14.19 5.48
CA GLU A 109 1.19 -15.33 6.10
C GLU A 109 -0.07 -15.77 5.35
N LEU A 110 -0.53 -14.98 4.35
CA LEU A 110 -1.71 -15.34 3.58
C LEU A 110 -1.50 -16.71 2.90
N PRO A 111 -2.52 -17.58 2.92
CA PRO A 111 -2.39 -18.88 2.29
C PRO A 111 -2.29 -18.73 0.77
N THR A 112 -1.56 -19.67 0.16
CA THR A 112 -1.63 -19.89 -1.28
C THR A 112 -3.06 -20.24 -1.68
N ARG A 113 -3.45 -19.79 -2.88
CA ARG A 113 -4.82 -19.95 -3.41
C ARG A 113 -5.86 -19.41 -2.42
N LEU A 114 -5.64 -18.19 -1.93
CA LEU A 114 -6.48 -17.52 -0.93
C LEU A 114 -7.98 -17.62 -1.23
N ASN A 115 -8.34 -17.49 -2.51
CA ASN A 115 -9.70 -17.52 -3.04
C ASN A 115 -10.43 -18.83 -2.70
N ASP A 116 -9.71 -19.95 -2.72
CA ASP A 116 -10.27 -21.27 -2.42
C ASP A 116 -10.54 -21.44 -0.92
N LYS A 117 -9.97 -20.55 -0.09
CA LYS A 117 -10.01 -20.62 1.37
C LYS A 117 -10.78 -19.47 1.99
N LEU A 118 -11.35 -18.56 1.21
CA LEU A 118 -12.12 -17.45 1.75
C LEU A 118 -13.36 -17.88 2.54
N ASP A 119 -13.87 -19.11 2.36
CA ASP A 119 -15.00 -19.62 3.14
C ASP A 119 -14.57 -20.12 4.55
N ASP A 120 -13.27 -20.34 4.77
CA ASP A 120 -12.70 -20.74 6.05
C ASP A 120 -12.65 -19.57 7.06
N GLY A 121 -13.13 -19.81 8.27
CA GLY A 121 -13.25 -18.77 9.30
C GLY A 121 -11.91 -18.16 9.70
N ALA A 122 -10.86 -18.99 9.83
CA ALA A 122 -9.53 -18.52 10.20
C ALA A 122 -8.91 -17.67 9.07
N THR A 123 -9.13 -18.08 7.82
CA THR A 123 -8.69 -17.32 6.64
C THR A 123 -9.40 -15.96 6.56
N LYS A 124 -10.72 -15.90 6.81
CA LYS A 124 -11.46 -14.62 6.88
C LYS A 124 -10.90 -13.71 7.97
N GLU A 125 -10.64 -14.24 9.16
CA GLU A 125 -10.08 -13.47 10.27
C GLU A 125 -8.68 -12.92 9.91
N GLN A 126 -7.86 -13.73 9.25
CA GLN A 126 -6.54 -13.29 8.79
C GLN A 126 -6.63 -12.16 7.76
N VAL A 127 -7.53 -12.27 6.78
CA VAL A 127 -7.77 -11.20 5.78
C VAL A 127 -8.29 -9.94 6.46
N GLN A 128 -9.23 -10.04 7.39
CA GLN A 128 -9.76 -8.90 8.13
C GLN A 128 -8.69 -8.20 8.99
N LYS A 129 -7.81 -8.98 9.62
CA LYS A 129 -6.67 -8.44 10.37
C LYS A 129 -5.73 -7.67 9.46
N LEU A 130 -5.45 -8.21 8.28
CA LEU A 130 -4.63 -7.55 7.26
C LEU A 130 -5.30 -6.27 6.76
N MET A 131 -6.59 -6.31 6.41
CA MET A 131 -7.36 -5.13 6.01
C MET A 131 -7.26 -4.03 7.08
N LYS A 132 -7.41 -4.38 8.36
CA LYS A 132 -7.27 -3.41 9.47
C LYS A 132 -5.87 -2.78 9.49
N ALA A 133 -4.81 -3.58 9.33
CA ALA A 133 -3.44 -3.06 9.29
C ALA A 133 -3.21 -2.14 8.08
N ILE A 134 -3.79 -2.48 6.93
CA ILE A 134 -3.75 -1.65 5.71
C ILE A 134 -4.50 -0.33 5.93
N SER A 135 -5.71 -0.37 6.50
CA SER A 135 -6.49 0.85 6.80
C SER A 135 -5.78 1.77 7.79
N GLN A 136 -5.05 1.21 8.76
CA GLN A 136 -4.21 2.00 9.67
C GLN A 136 -3.09 2.73 8.90
N ALA A 137 -2.34 2.00 8.07
CA ALA A 137 -1.30 2.59 7.22
C ALA A 137 -1.86 3.65 6.26
N PHE A 138 -3.05 3.41 5.68
CA PHE A 138 -3.75 4.37 4.83
C PHE A 138 -4.06 5.67 5.58
N ASN A 139 -4.70 5.56 6.74
CA ASN A 139 -5.06 6.73 7.55
C ASN A 139 -3.83 7.54 7.98
N THR A 140 -2.74 6.87 8.38
CA THR A 140 -1.49 7.55 8.72
C THR A 140 -0.84 8.21 7.50
N THR A 141 -0.95 7.60 6.32
CA THR A 141 -0.49 8.20 5.05
C THR A 141 -1.28 9.46 4.73
N GLU A 142 -2.61 9.44 4.86
CA GLU A 142 -3.46 10.61 4.67
C GLU A 142 -3.18 11.72 5.69
N ALA A 143 -2.94 11.35 6.96
CA ALA A 143 -2.56 12.30 8.00
C ALA A 143 -1.20 12.96 7.72
N LEU A 144 -0.22 12.20 7.22
CA LEU A 144 1.05 12.76 6.76
C LEU A 144 0.85 13.69 5.58
N LYS A 145 0.07 13.29 4.56
CA LYS A 145 -0.23 14.11 3.39
C LYS A 145 -0.79 15.47 3.79
N ALA A 146 -1.75 15.50 4.72
CA ALA A 146 -2.30 16.76 5.24
C ALA A 146 -1.30 17.66 5.99
N LYS A 147 -0.17 17.11 6.47
CA LYS A 147 0.84 17.85 7.24
C LYS A 147 2.09 18.25 6.44
N ILE A 148 2.52 17.41 5.52
CA ILE A 148 3.83 17.54 4.84
C ILE A 148 3.70 17.64 3.32
N GLY A 149 2.47 17.48 2.81
CA GLY A 149 2.07 17.74 1.45
C GLY A 149 1.92 19.22 1.14
#